data_AF-A0A1F1Z4P4-F1
#
_entry.id   AF-A0A1F1Z4P4-F1
#
_cell.length_a   1.000
_cell.length_b   1.000
_cell.length_c   1.000
_cell.angle_alpha   90.00
_cell.angle_beta   90.00
_cell.angle_gamma   90.00
#
_symmetry.space_group_name_H-M   'P 1'
#
loop_
_entity.id
_entity.type
_entity.pdbx_description
1 polymer ?
#
loop_
_entity_poly.entity_id
_entity_poly.type
_entity_poly.pdbx_seq_one_letter_code
_entity_poly.pdbx_strand_id
1 'polypeptide(L)'
;MPPSLPVPLPRTPLKFSSESAEALAPKSMKENDQQRNTHMDRSGMREAINSSGPPIGRSSFSMMLVGGILTAMGVMALFFAVVHTLFITILFPGAEGTIDGIPIASLINGAAAVVFIVVGILVLRGNLGRTTRLRTAWENGWVEYRPALIGELMHKRVVRFSEGSDDHYYTAPVLILQPDGTLTEAVTEEFRLPDSNWLQIRGRKLAGVGYRAIVELNLNNGWGVVGYRVDTGIPKPELENGLRKKNIEAALAFAEQNWVKP
;
A
#
# COMPACT_ATOMS: atom_id res chain seq x y z
N MET A 1 -42.57 13.43 10.12
CA MET A 1 -42.01 12.75 8.93
C MET A 1 -41.13 11.62 9.41
N PRO A 2 -41.26 10.39 8.91
CA PRO A 2 -40.30 9.34 9.21
C PRO A 2 -38.92 9.75 8.65
N PRO A 3 -37.80 9.44 9.33
CA PRO A 3 -36.48 9.67 8.78
C PRO A 3 -36.35 8.86 7.48
N SER A 4 -35.97 9.52 6.39
CA SER A 4 -35.60 8.87 5.14
C SER A 4 -34.49 7.86 5.42
N LEU A 5 -34.68 6.60 5.06
CA LEU A 5 -33.64 5.58 5.17
C LEU A 5 -32.43 6.00 4.31
N PRO A 6 -31.19 5.85 4.80
CA PRO A 6 -30.00 6.17 4.02
C PRO A 6 -30.00 5.39 2.71
N VAL A 7 -29.70 6.06 1.59
CA VAL A 7 -29.54 5.39 0.30
C VAL A 7 -28.19 4.66 0.31
N PRO A 8 -28.17 3.31 0.29
CA PRO A 8 -26.93 2.55 0.39
C PRO A 8 -26.11 2.73 -0.89
N LEU A 9 -24.80 2.93 -0.72
CA LEU A 9 -23.83 2.99 -1.81
C LEU A 9 -23.36 1.55 -2.14
N PRO A 10 -23.69 0.98 -3.31
CA PRO A 10 -23.29 -0.40 -3.62
C PRO A 10 -21.78 -0.58 -3.57
N ARG A 11 -21.28 -1.42 -2.64
CA ARG A 11 -19.83 -1.56 -2.39
C ARG A 11 -19.11 -2.15 -3.61
N THR A 12 -17.91 -1.66 -3.87
CA THR A 12 -17.07 -2.21 -4.93
C THR A 12 -16.68 -3.66 -4.63
N PRO A 13 -16.80 -4.57 -5.60
CA PRO A 13 -16.34 -5.94 -5.44
C PRO A 13 -14.87 -6.11 -5.86
N LEU A 14 -14.18 -5.01 -6.17
CA LEU A 14 -12.73 -4.96 -6.41
C LEU A 14 -11.97 -5.07 -5.09
N LYS A 15 -10.81 -5.72 -5.14
CA LYS A 15 -9.93 -5.88 -3.97
C LYS A 15 -8.62 -5.16 -4.26
N PHE A 16 -8.37 -4.08 -3.55
CA PHE A 16 -7.15 -3.30 -3.66
C PHE A 16 -6.16 -3.72 -2.59
N SER A 17 -4.87 -3.70 -2.93
CA SER A 17 -3.82 -3.92 -1.94
C SER A 17 -3.79 -2.74 -0.96
N SER A 18 -3.65 -3.03 0.33
CA SER A 18 -3.32 -2.01 1.33
C SER A 18 -1.83 -1.64 1.32
N GLU A 19 -1.02 -2.33 0.51
CA GLU A 19 0.44 -2.18 0.51
C GLU A 19 0.93 -1.09 -0.44
N SER A 20 0.15 -0.74 -1.45
CA SER A 20 0.46 0.34 -2.38
C SER A 20 -0.32 1.57 -1.93
N ALA A 21 0.39 2.69 -1.77
CA ALA A 21 -0.09 4.04 -1.43
C ALA A 21 1.12 5.01 -1.46
N GLU A 22 2.12 4.71 -2.30
CA GLU A 22 3.40 5.43 -2.27
C GLU A 22 3.27 6.85 -2.80
N ALA A 23 2.33 7.08 -3.72
CA ALA A 23 2.05 8.41 -4.23
C ALA A 23 1.28 9.29 -3.21
N LEU A 24 0.57 8.68 -2.25
CA LEU A 24 -0.04 9.41 -1.12
C LEU A 24 1.00 9.94 -0.12
N ALA A 25 2.14 9.27 0.02
CA ALA A 25 3.19 9.63 0.98
C ALA A 25 4.61 9.37 0.44
N PRO A 26 5.01 10.13 -0.60
CA PRO A 26 6.28 9.93 -1.28
C PRO A 26 7.46 10.29 -0.36
N LYS A 27 8.59 9.61 -0.54
CA LYS A 27 9.78 9.83 0.31
C LYS A 27 10.27 11.29 0.26
N SER A 28 10.15 11.94 -0.89
CA SER A 28 10.56 13.33 -1.11
C SER A 28 9.76 14.35 -0.29
N MET A 29 8.52 14.03 0.12
CA MET A 29 7.66 14.94 0.86
C MET A 29 7.68 14.71 2.37
N LYS A 30 8.51 13.79 2.87
CA LYS A 30 8.55 13.39 4.29
C LYS A 30 8.68 14.58 5.25
N GLU A 31 9.52 15.56 4.93
CA GLU A 31 9.74 16.73 5.79
C GLU A 31 8.52 17.65 5.81
N ASN A 32 7.87 17.85 4.67
CA ASN A 32 6.62 18.60 4.59
C ASN A 32 5.49 17.88 5.34
N ASP A 33 5.39 16.56 5.15
CA ASP A 33 4.36 15.72 5.76
C ASP A 33 4.41 15.75 7.30
N GLN A 34 5.55 16.10 7.90
CA GLN A 34 5.69 16.25 9.36
C GLN A 34 5.04 17.51 9.92
N GLN A 35 4.85 18.53 9.09
CA GLN A 35 4.17 19.76 9.49
C GLN A 35 2.66 19.57 9.43
N ARG A 36 1.91 20.20 10.33
CA ARG A 36 0.45 20.10 10.33
C ARG A 36 -0.14 20.98 9.23
N ASN A 37 -0.99 20.41 8.39
CA ASN A 37 -1.77 21.18 7.42
C ASN A 37 -2.84 22.01 8.15
N THR A 38 -2.85 23.32 7.90
CA THR A 38 -3.83 24.26 8.46
C THR A 38 -5.19 24.20 7.77
N HIS A 39 -5.26 23.62 6.57
CA HIS A 39 -6.45 23.55 5.72
C HIS A 39 -7.11 22.16 5.72
N MET A 40 -7.03 21.45 6.85
CA MET A 40 -7.66 20.13 6.99
C MET A 40 -9.18 20.18 6.76
N ASP A 41 -9.68 19.19 6.02
CA ASP A 41 -11.12 18.91 5.90
C ASP A 41 -11.81 18.83 7.26
N ARG A 42 -12.98 19.48 7.36
CA ARG A 42 -13.81 19.55 8.57
C ARG A 42 -15.19 18.91 8.37
N SER A 43 -15.33 18.06 7.36
CA SER A 43 -16.62 17.48 6.97
C SER A 43 -17.13 16.37 7.89
N GLY A 44 -16.33 15.92 8.87
CA GLY A 44 -16.65 14.78 9.74
C GLY A 44 -16.13 13.42 9.22
N MET A 45 -15.71 13.36 7.95
CA MET A 45 -15.20 12.12 7.33
C MET A 45 -13.98 11.56 8.05
N ARG A 46 -13.08 12.46 8.47
CA ARG A 46 -11.84 12.08 9.16
C ARG A 46 -12.11 11.48 10.52
N GLU A 47 -13.04 12.05 11.26
CA GLU A 47 -13.52 11.58 12.55
C GLU A 47 -14.20 10.21 12.39
N ALA A 48 -15.05 10.04 11.37
CA ALA A 48 -15.68 8.77 11.06
C ALA A 48 -14.65 7.66 10.77
N ILE A 49 -13.66 7.96 9.93
CA ILE A 49 -12.55 7.04 9.63
C ILE A 49 -11.77 6.69 10.89
N ASN A 50 -11.40 7.67 11.72
CA ASN A 50 -10.60 7.45 12.93
C ASN A 50 -11.37 6.70 14.04
N SER A 51 -12.69 6.88 14.12
CA SER A 51 -13.54 6.22 15.13
C SER A 51 -13.54 4.70 15.02
N SER A 52 -13.29 4.17 13.81
CA SER A 52 -13.20 2.74 13.55
C SER A 52 -11.84 2.13 13.90
N GLY A 53 -10.94 2.92 14.49
CA GLY A 53 -9.58 2.55 14.89
C GLY A 53 -8.52 2.93 13.86
N PRO A 54 -7.26 2.49 14.03
CA PRO A 54 -6.13 3.00 13.24
C PRO A 54 -6.36 2.83 11.73
N PRO A 55 -6.44 3.92 10.96
CA PRO A 55 -6.96 3.89 9.59
C PRO A 55 -6.01 3.24 8.61
N ILE A 56 -4.73 3.56 8.75
CA ILE A 56 -3.69 2.98 7.91
C ILE A 56 -3.42 1.53 8.35
N GLY A 57 -3.36 0.64 7.37
CA GLY A 57 -2.98 -0.76 7.51
C GLY A 57 -1.67 -0.92 8.27
N ARG A 58 -1.49 -2.11 8.88
CA ARG A 58 -0.17 -2.47 9.40
C ARG A 58 0.73 -2.80 8.20
N SER A 59 2.01 -2.53 8.37
CA SER A 59 3.07 -2.97 7.46
C SER A 59 2.89 -4.44 7.06
N SER A 60 3.21 -4.78 5.81
CA SER A 60 3.03 -6.14 5.28
C SER A 60 3.69 -7.17 6.20
N PHE A 61 2.89 -8.06 6.79
CA PHE A 61 3.40 -9.14 7.64
C PHE A 61 4.38 -10.02 6.88
N SER A 62 4.12 -10.26 5.59
CA SER A 62 5.01 -11.00 4.71
C SER A 62 6.38 -10.34 4.59
N MET A 63 6.46 -9.04 4.32
CA MET A 63 7.74 -8.34 4.25
C MET A 63 8.45 -8.24 5.61
N MET A 64 7.70 -8.13 6.71
CA MET A 64 8.28 -8.21 8.07
C MET A 64 8.88 -9.59 8.34
N LEU A 65 8.18 -10.65 7.94
CA LEU A 65 8.64 -12.02 8.08
C LEU A 65 9.87 -12.27 7.21
N VAL A 66 9.86 -11.87 5.94
CA VAL A 66 11.02 -11.97 5.03
C VAL A 66 12.23 -11.23 5.60
N GLY A 67 12.06 -9.98 6.02
CA GLY A 67 13.14 -9.20 6.62
C GLY A 67 13.67 -9.83 7.92
N GLY A 68 12.77 -10.39 8.73
CA GLY A 68 13.12 -11.13 9.95
C GLY A 68 13.91 -12.42 9.65
N ILE A 69 13.47 -13.21 8.67
CA ILE A 69 14.15 -14.44 8.23
C ILE A 69 15.55 -14.12 7.69
N LEU A 70 15.67 -13.13 6.81
CA LEU A 70 16.97 -12.72 6.25
C LEU A 70 17.94 -12.26 7.35
N THR A 71 17.43 -11.47 8.31
CA THR A 71 18.25 -11.02 9.46
C THR A 71 18.67 -12.20 10.32
N ALA A 72 17.77 -13.14 10.61
CA ALA A 72 18.07 -14.35 11.40
C ALA A 72 19.09 -15.26 10.71
N MET A 73 18.97 -15.46 9.39
CA MET A 73 19.95 -16.20 8.59
C MET A 73 21.34 -15.59 8.70
N GLY A 74 21.43 -14.26 8.59
CA GLY A 74 22.70 -13.56 8.74
C GLY A 74 23.30 -13.67 10.15
N VAL A 75 22.48 -13.55 11.20
CA VAL A 75 22.94 -13.75 12.59
C VAL A 75 23.45 -15.18 12.82
N MET A 76 22.75 -16.19 12.30
CA MET A 76 23.19 -17.58 12.39
C MET A 76 24.48 -17.84 11.61
N ALA A 77 24.60 -17.30 10.40
CA ALA A 77 25.83 -17.39 9.61
C ALA A 77 27.02 -16.74 10.33
N LEU A 78 26.80 -15.58 10.97
CA LEU A 78 27.83 -14.92 11.78
C LEU A 78 28.24 -15.78 12.98
N PHE A 79 27.26 -16.36 13.69
CA PHE A 79 27.52 -17.29 14.79
C PHE A 79 28.37 -18.49 14.35
N PHE A 80 28.02 -19.13 13.23
CA PHE A 80 28.80 -20.23 12.67
C PHE A 80 30.21 -19.80 12.27
N ALA A 81 30.38 -18.61 11.67
CA ALA A 81 31.70 -18.09 11.32
C ALA A 81 32.59 -17.90 12.57
N VAL A 82 32.03 -17.35 13.66
CA VAL A 82 32.75 -17.15 14.92
C VAL A 82 33.11 -18.48 15.57
N VAL A 83 32.13 -19.39 15.72
CA VAL A 83 32.35 -20.71 16.34
C VAL A 83 33.34 -21.54 15.53
N HIS A 84 33.23 -21.55 14.21
CA HIS A 84 34.16 -22.25 13.33
C HIS A 84 35.58 -21.69 13.45
N THR A 85 35.74 -20.36 13.52
CA THR A 85 37.05 -19.73 13.74
C THR A 85 37.66 -20.13 15.09
N LEU A 86 36.87 -20.08 16.17
CA LEU A 86 37.32 -20.50 17.50
C LEU A 86 37.71 -21.99 17.53
N PHE A 87 36.91 -22.84 16.89
CA PHE A 87 37.15 -24.27 16.82
C PHE A 87 38.48 -24.59 16.10
N ILE A 88 38.72 -23.99 14.93
CA ILE A 88 39.96 -24.24 14.17
C ILE A 88 41.17 -23.65 14.90
N THR A 89 41.07 -22.43 15.43
CA THR A 89 42.20 -21.79 16.13
C THR A 89 42.63 -22.52 17.40
N ILE A 90 41.68 -23.10 18.15
CA ILE A 90 41.96 -23.81 19.41
C ILE A 90 42.43 -25.24 19.16
N LEU A 91 41.74 -25.98 18.27
CA LEU A 91 41.96 -27.43 18.12
C LEU A 91 42.93 -27.78 16.98
N PHE A 92 43.09 -26.90 16.00
CA PHE A 92 43.92 -27.13 14.82
C PHE A 92 44.82 -25.92 14.53
N PRO A 93 45.71 -25.55 15.47
CA PRO A 93 46.62 -24.43 15.27
C PRO A 93 47.51 -24.69 14.04
N GLY A 94 47.55 -23.73 13.11
CA GLY A 94 48.34 -23.84 11.87
C GLY A 94 47.67 -24.66 10.76
N ALA A 95 46.36 -24.93 10.84
CA ALA A 95 45.63 -25.59 9.76
C ALA A 95 45.79 -24.87 8.41
N GLU A 96 45.96 -25.66 7.35
CA GLU A 96 45.96 -25.16 5.97
C GLU A 96 44.62 -24.50 5.62
N GLY A 97 44.63 -23.51 4.73
CA GLY A 97 43.42 -22.75 4.36
C GLY A 97 43.04 -21.66 5.37
N THR A 98 43.99 -21.22 6.20
CA THR A 98 43.86 -20.06 7.08
C THR A 98 44.67 -18.87 6.56
N ILE A 99 44.20 -17.65 6.84
CA ILE A 99 44.94 -16.39 6.63
C ILE A 99 45.10 -15.76 8.01
N ASP A 100 46.34 -15.56 8.45
CA ASP A 100 46.67 -15.07 9.80
C ASP A 100 45.94 -15.82 10.93
N GLY A 101 45.77 -17.14 10.77
CA GLY A 101 45.08 -18.01 11.73
C GLY A 101 43.55 -18.03 11.61
N ILE A 102 42.95 -17.25 10.70
CA ILE A 102 41.50 -17.23 10.48
C ILE A 102 41.15 -18.14 9.29
N PRO A 103 40.23 -19.12 9.42
CA PRO A 103 39.82 -19.95 8.29
C PRO A 103 39.17 -19.11 7.18
N ILE A 104 39.60 -19.31 5.93
CA ILE A 104 39.03 -18.60 4.77
C ILE A 104 37.52 -18.83 4.66
N ALA A 105 37.05 -20.05 4.97
CA ALA A 105 35.62 -20.37 5.00
C ALA A 105 34.85 -19.53 6.04
N SER A 106 35.45 -19.22 7.19
CA SER A 106 34.85 -18.33 8.19
C SER A 106 34.74 -16.89 7.69
N LEU A 107 35.74 -16.41 6.94
CA LEU A 107 35.71 -15.07 6.35
C LEU A 107 34.60 -14.95 5.31
N ILE A 108 34.45 -15.95 4.43
CA ILE A 108 33.37 -15.98 3.42
C ILE A 108 31.99 -16.02 4.10
N ASN A 109 31.83 -16.88 5.11
CA ASN A 109 30.57 -16.99 5.83
C ASN A 109 30.25 -15.71 6.62
N GLY A 110 31.26 -15.08 7.22
CA GLY A 110 31.13 -13.77 7.88
C GLY A 110 30.73 -12.65 6.91
N ALA A 111 31.32 -12.61 5.72
CA ALA A 111 30.95 -11.64 4.68
C ALA A 111 29.49 -11.86 4.20
N ALA A 112 29.10 -13.12 3.95
CA ALA A 112 27.73 -13.46 3.59
C ALA A 112 26.74 -13.08 4.71
N ALA A 113 27.10 -13.32 5.98
CA ALA A 113 26.31 -12.93 7.13
C ALA A 113 26.00 -11.42 7.16
N VAL A 114 27.01 -10.58 6.91
CA VAL A 114 26.83 -9.12 6.84
C VAL A 114 25.85 -8.74 5.74
N VAL A 115 25.95 -9.35 4.55
CA VAL A 115 25.02 -9.10 3.44
C VAL A 115 23.58 -9.43 3.86
N PHE A 116 23.34 -10.61 4.43
CA PHE A 116 22.00 -11.02 4.86
C PHE A 116 21.41 -10.10 5.94
N ILE A 117 22.23 -9.69 6.92
CA ILE A 117 21.81 -8.73 7.96
C ILE A 117 21.44 -7.38 7.33
N VAL A 118 22.31 -6.84 6.48
CA VAL A 118 22.08 -5.52 5.84
C VAL A 118 20.81 -5.56 4.98
N VAL A 119 20.65 -6.58 4.13
CA VAL A 119 19.45 -6.72 3.29
C VAL A 119 18.20 -6.89 4.16
N GLY A 120 18.24 -7.73 5.19
CA GLY A 120 17.13 -7.92 6.13
C GLY A 120 16.70 -6.61 6.81
N ILE A 121 17.67 -5.84 7.31
CA ILE A 121 17.42 -4.52 7.92
C ILE A 121 16.83 -3.53 6.91
N LEU A 122 17.34 -3.50 5.68
CA LEU A 122 16.83 -2.61 4.62
C LEU A 122 15.38 -2.93 4.27
N VAL A 123 15.03 -4.21 4.15
CA VAL A 123 13.64 -4.67 3.90
C VAL A 123 12.72 -4.22 5.05
N LEU A 124 13.13 -4.44 6.30
CA LEU A 124 12.36 -4.03 7.48
C LEU A 124 12.16 -2.52 7.53
N ARG A 125 13.23 -1.74 7.33
CA ARG A 125 13.20 -0.27 7.32
C ARG A 125 12.33 0.29 6.20
N GLY A 126 12.38 -0.30 5.00
CA GLY A 126 11.59 0.14 3.86
C GLY A 126 10.09 0.05 4.12
N ASN A 127 9.63 -1.10 4.61
CA ASN A 127 8.22 -1.38 4.87
C ASN A 127 7.66 -0.55 6.05
N LEU A 128 8.43 -0.46 7.15
CA LEU A 128 8.08 0.39 8.30
C LEU A 128 8.05 1.87 7.91
N GLY A 129 9.04 2.33 7.15
CA GLY A 129 9.15 3.70 6.70
C GLY A 129 7.95 4.13 5.85
N ARG A 130 7.50 3.29 4.91
CA ARG A 130 6.34 3.59 4.06
C ARG A 130 5.05 3.76 4.87
N THR A 131 4.75 2.80 5.73
CA THR A 131 3.54 2.83 6.57
C THR A 131 3.55 4.02 7.52
N THR A 132 4.72 4.34 8.08
CA THR A 132 4.88 5.49 8.98
C THR A 132 4.68 6.80 8.23
N ARG A 133 5.26 6.97 7.04
CA ARG A 133 5.06 8.18 6.22
C ARG A 133 3.60 8.42 5.91
N LEU A 134 2.88 7.41 5.43
CA LEU A 134 1.46 7.54 5.13
C LEU A 134 0.63 7.87 6.38
N ARG A 135 0.97 7.26 7.51
CA ARG A 135 0.32 7.59 8.79
C ARG A 135 0.58 9.04 9.19
N THR A 136 1.82 9.51 9.09
CA THR A 136 2.18 10.90 9.40
C THR A 136 1.48 11.88 8.45
N ALA A 137 1.49 11.61 7.14
CA ALA A 137 0.79 12.41 6.15
C ALA A 137 -0.73 12.46 6.41
N TRP A 138 -1.33 11.31 6.78
CA TRP A 138 -2.72 11.27 7.25
C TRP A 138 -2.91 12.11 8.50
N GLU A 139 -2.19 11.81 9.59
CA GLU A 139 -2.31 12.48 10.91
C GLU A 139 -2.16 14.00 10.81
N ASN A 140 -1.27 14.47 9.94
CA ASN A 140 -1.04 15.88 9.71
C ASN A 140 -1.94 16.51 8.65
N GLY A 141 -2.79 15.74 7.97
CA GLY A 141 -3.81 16.24 7.07
C GLY A 141 -3.36 16.58 5.66
N TRP A 142 -2.30 15.92 5.18
CA TRP A 142 -1.84 16.01 3.80
C TRP A 142 -2.56 15.02 2.88
N VAL A 143 -3.16 13.98 3.46
CA VAL A 143 -3.96 12.98 2.73
C VAL A 143 -5.43 13.12 3.14
N GLU A 144 -6.30 13.18 2.14
CA GLU A 144 -7.74 13.09 2.31
C GLU A 144 -8.27 11.80 1.72
N TYR A 145 -9.29 11.23 2.37
CA TYR A 145 -10.00 10.06 1.89
C TYR A 145 -11.45 10.43 1.59
N ARG A 146 -11.93 10.05 0.41
CA ARG A 146 -13.29 10.33 -0.04
C ARG A 146 -13.95 9.07 -0.64
N PRO A 147 -15.26 8.86 -0.42
CA PRO A 147 -16.05 7.89 -1.18
C PRO A 147 -15.96 8.21 -2.67
N ALA A 148 -15.82 7.19 -3.50
CA ALA A 148 -15.84 7.37 -4.94
C ALA A 148 -16.50 6.20 -5.65
N LEU A 149 -17.29 6.52 -6.68
CA LEU A 149 -17.82 5.53 -7.63
C LEU A 149 -16.73 5.19 -8.63
N ILE A 150 -16.41 3.90 -8.76
CA ILE A 150 -15.33 3.43 -9.62
C ILE A 150 -15.92 3.03 -10.97
N GLY A 151 -15.53 3.71 -12.05
CA GLY A 151 -15.99 3.38 -13.40
C GLY A 151 -15.36 2.11 -13.97
N GLU A 152 -15.32 2.04 -15.29
CA GLU A 152 -14.68 0.95 -16.02
C GLU A 152 -13.16 0.94 -15.83
N LEU A 153 -12.59 -0.27 -15.77
CA LEU A 153 -11.15 -0.44 -15.67
C LEU A 153 -10.51 -0.32 -17.06
N MET A 154 -9.50 0.54 -17.19
CA MET A 154 -8.66 0.64 -18.37
C MET A 154 -7.32 -0.04 -18.10
N HIS A 155 -7.05 -1.14 -18.82
CA HIS A 155 -5.77 -1.84 -18.74
C HIS A 155 -4.66 -0.98 -19.36
N LYS A 156 -3.55 -0.79 -18.63
CA LYS A 156 -2.44 0.06 -19.05
C LYS A 156 -1.23 -0.75 -19.50
N ARG A 157 -0.75 -1.65 -18.64
CA ARG A 157 0.47 -2.41 -18.88
C ARG A 157 0.51 -3.68 -18.06
N VAL A 158 1.34 -4.61 -18.53
CA VAL A 158 1.70 -5.83 -17.82
C VAL A 158 3.20 -5.80 -17.53
N VAL A 159 3.58 -6.05 -16.29
CA VAL A 159 4.97 -6.30 -15.91
C VAL A 159 5.13 -7.79 -15.72
N ARG A 160 5.91 -8.41 -16.60
CA ARG A 160 6.17 -9.84 -16.56
C ARG A 160 7.40 -10.11 -15.70
N PHE A 161 7.24 -10.93 -14.67
CA PHE A 161 8.35 -11.43 -13.88
C PHE A 161 8.77 -12.81 -14.40
N SER A 162 10.08 -13.07 -14.44
CA SER A 162 10.64 -14.35 -14.91
C SER A 162 10.15 -15.57 -14.13
N GLU A 163 9.62 -15.36 -12.92
CA GLU A 163 9.08 -16.39 -12.03
C GLU A 163 7.57 -16.66 -12.25
N GLY A 164 6.96 -16.10 -13.30
CA GLY A 164 5.60 -16.46 -13.75
C GLY A 164 4.46 -15.70 -13.08
N SER A 165 4.74 -14.67 -12.29
CA SER A 165 3.73 -13.69 -11.89
C SER A 165 3.72 -12.52 -12.88
N ASP A 166 2.56 -12.20 -13.44
CA ASP A 166 2.36 -11.00 -14.23
C ASP A 166 1.60 -9.97 -13.37
N ASP A 167 2.20 -8.80 -13.17
CA ASP A 167 1.50 -7.68 -12.53
C ASP A 167 0.75 -6.89 -13.60
N HIS A 168 -0.59 -6.90 -13.52
CA HIS A 168 -1.46 -6.14 -14.42
C HIS A 168 -1.84 -4.80 -13.79
N TYR A 169 -1.55 -3.71 -14.50
CA TYR A 169 -1.79 -2.35 -14.06
C TYR A 169 -2.98 -1.73 -14.79
N TYR A 170 -3.84 -1.07 -14.02
CA TYR A 170 -5.06 -0.44 -14.49
C TYR A 170 -5.19 0.99 -13.97
N THR A 171 -5.99 1.78 -14.66
CA THR A 171 -6.52 3.06 -14.17
C THR A 171 -8.04 3.05 -14.32
N ALA A 172 -8.75 3.85 -13.54
CA ALA A 172 -10.19 4.00 -13.68
C ALA A 172 -10.62 5.48 -13.60
N PRO A 173 -11.61 5.93 -14.37
CA PRO A 173 -12.33 7.15 -14.05
C PRO A 173 -13.14 6.93 -12.77
N VAL A 174 -13.20 7.95 -11.93
CA VAL A 174 -13.93 7.93 -10.66
C VAL A 174 -14.79 9.17 -10.49
N LEU A 175 -15.94 9.01 -9.84
CA LEU A 175 -16.75 10.12 -9.33
C LEU A 175 -16.56 10.20 -7.82
N ILE A 176 -15.83 11.22 -7.36
CA ILE A 176 -15.54 11.45 -5.95
C ILE A 176 -16.72 12.21 -5.33
N LEU A 177 -17.29 11.66 -4.26
CA LEU A 177 -18.37 12.31 -3.52
C LEU A 177 -17.81 13.34 -2.55
N GLN A 178 -18.24 14.59 -2.74
CA GLN A 178 -17.90 15.73 -1.92
C GLN A 178 -18.87 15.90 -0.74
N PRO A 179 -18.50 16.63 0.32
CA PRO A 179 -19.35 16.85 1.49
C PRO A 179 -20.69 17.50 1.22
N ASP A 180 -20.79 18.31 0.16
CA ASP A 180 -22.02 18.99 -0.26
C ASP A 180 -22.98 18.08 -1.07
N GLY A 181 -22.55 16.84 -1.33
CA GLY A 181 -23.23 15.84 -2.13
C GLY A 181 -22.92 15.91 -3.63
N THR A 182 -22.02 16.81 -4.07
CA THR A 182 -21.60 16.89 -5.47
C THR A 182 -20.62 15.78 -5.83
N LEU A 183 -20.54 15.46 -7.12
CA LEU A 183 -19.63 14.47 -7.67
C LEU A 183 -18.55 15.15 -8.50
N THR A 184 -17.29 14.92 -8.16
CA THR A 184 -16.13 15.42 -8.91
C THR A 184 -15.52 14.30 -9.73
N GLU A 185 -15.38 14.51 -11.04
CA GLU A 185 -14.68 13.59 -11.93
C GLU A 185 -13.17 13.64 -11.72
N ALA A 186 -12.54 12.47 -11.65
CA ALA A 186 -11.10 12.32 -11.66
C ALA A 186 -10.70 11.00 -12.32
N VAL A 187 -9.39 10.82 -12.57
CA VAL A 187 -8.82 9.55 -13.03
C VAL A 187 -7.81 9.09 -12.00
N THR A 188 -7.88 7.82 -11.62
CA THR A 188 -6.99 7.27 -10.61
C THR A 188 -5.55 7.20 -11.08
N GLU A 189 -4.63 7.15 -10.13
CA GLU A 189 -3.29 6.61 -10.37
C GLU A 189 -3.36 5.14 -10.85
N GLU A 190 -2.25 4.66 -11.39
CA GLU A 190 -2.12 3.24 -11.73
C GLU A 190 -2.21 2.38 -10.47
N PHE A 191 -3.06 1.36 -10.51
CA PHE A 191 -3.18 0.38 -9.45
C PHE A 191 -3.15 -1.04 -10.01
N ARG A 192 -2.77 -1.99 -9.16
CA ARG A 192 -2.65 -3.39 -9.55
C ARG A 192 -3.96 -4.14 -9.34
N LEU A 193 -4.32 -4.97 -10.31
CA LEU A 193 -5.39 -5.96 -10.18
C LEU A 193 -4.97 -7.29 -10.82
N PRO A 194 -5.73 -8.39 -10.58
CA PRO A 194 -5.60 -9.60 -11.37
C PRO A 194 -5.79 -9.36 -12.88
N ASP A 195 -5.42 -10.35 -13.67
CA ASP A 195 -5.62 -10.39 -15.12
C ASP A 195 -7.05 -10.01 -15.56
N SER A 196 -7.14 -9.41 -16.75
CA SER A 196 -8.38 -8.94 -17.37
C SER A 196 -9.40 -10.06 -17.56
N ASN A 197 -9.00 -11.27 -17.95
CA ASN A 197 -9.94 -12.38 -18.12
C ASN A 197 -10.55 -12.80 -16.77
N TRP A 198 -9.73 -12.87 -15.72
CA TRP A 198 -10.21 -13.15 -14.37
C TRP A 198 -11.23 -12.11 -13.91
N LEU A 199 -10.96 -10.83 -14.16
CA LEU A 199 -11.87 -9.73 -13.82
C LEU A 199 -13.18 -9.81 -14.60
N GLN A 200 -13.13 -10.10 -15.91
CA GLN A 200 -14.31 -10.27 -16.76
C GLN A 200 -15.19 -11.45 -16.33
N ILE A 201 -14.59 -12.61 -16.03
CA ILE A 201 -15.33 -13.79 -15.54
C ILE A 201 -16.06 -13.47 -14.23
N ARG A 202 -15.50 -12.59 -13.40
CA ARG A 202 -16.12 -12.11 -12.16
C ARG A 202 -17.14 -10.99 -12.37
N GLY A 203 -17.41 -10.60 -13.61
CA GLY A 203 -18.37 -9.54 -13.97
C GLY A 203 -17.89 -8.12 -13.65
N ARG A 204 -16.57 -7.91 -13.51
CA ARG A 204 -16.02 -6.55 -13.39
C ARG A 204 -16.16 -5.81 -14.71
N LYS A 205 -16.39 -4.50 -14.65
CA LYS A 205 -16.54 -3.65 -15.81
C LYS A 205 -15.15 -3.20 -16.28
N LEU A 206 -14.77 -3.59 -17.48
CA LEU A 206 -13.53 -3.20 -18.14
C LEU A 206 -13.88 -2.45 -19.41
N ALA A 207 -13.14 -1.39 -19.70
CA ALA A 207 -13.25 -0.69 -20.97
C ALA A 207 -12.74 -1.59 -22.10
N GLY A 208 -13.46 -1.62 -23.22
CA GLY A 208 -13.02 -2.31 -24.42
C GLY A 208 -11.71 -1.72 -24.97
N VAL A 209 -10.93 -2.55 -25.67
CA VAL A 209 -9.70 -2.10 -26.34
C VAL A 209 -10.02 -0.98 -27.33
N GLY A 210 -9.36 0.18 -27.19
CA GLY A 210 -9.60 1.35 -28.03
C GLY A 210 -10.74 2.27 -27.58
N TYR A 211 -11.45 1.92 -26.50
CA TYR A 211 -12.50 2.76 -25.91
C TYR A 211 -11.98 3.52 -24.69
N ARG A 212 -12.51 4.74 -24.50
CA ARG A 212 -12.28 5.51 -23.28
C ARG A 212 -13.14 4.93 -22.17
N ALA A 213 -12.52 4.54 -21.06
CA ALA A 213 -13.25 4.13 -19.86
C ALA A 213 -14.17 5.26 -19.38
N ILE A 214 -15.39 4.90 -19.00
CA ILE A 214 -16.41 5.83 -18.47
C ILE A 214 -16.80 5.45 -17.05
N VAL A 215 -17.43 6.41 -16.36
CA VAL A 215 -18.03 6.21 -15.05
C VAL A 215 -19.49 6.67 -15.10
N GLU A 216 -20.41 5.73 -14.99
CA GLU A 216 -21.85 6.01 -14.97
C GLU A 216 -22.52 5.25 -13.82
N LEU A 217 -23.66 5.75 -13.34
CA LEU A 217 -24.42 5.13 -12.25
C LEU A 217 -24.86 3.68 -12.57
N ASN A 218 -25.04 3.34 -13.85
CA ASN A 218 -25.41 1.99 -14.30
C ASN A 218 -24.24 1.15 -14.80
N LEU A 219 -23.09 1.78 -15.09
CA LEU A 219 -21.89 1.13 -15.63
C LEU A 219 -20.68 1.50 -14.77
N ASN A 220 -20.52 0.76 -13.68
CA ASN A 220 -19.46 0.96 -12.70
C ASN A 220 -19.10 -0.36 -12.00
N ASN A 221 -17.99 -0.31 -11.27
CA ASN A 221 -17.52 -1.34 -10.35
C ASN A 221 -17.88 -1.02 -8.90
N GLY A 222 -18.92 -0.22 -8.63
CA GLY A 222 -19.39 0.14 -7.29
C GLY A 222 -18.55 1.20 -6.58
N TRP A 223 -18.93 1.47 -5.33
CA TRP A 223 -18.36 2.49 -4.47
C TRP A 223 -17.20 1.94 -3.63
N GLY A 224 -16.08 2.65 -3.66
CA GLY A 224 -14.95 2.46 -2.77
C GLY A 224 -14.58 3.77 -2.09
N VAL A 225 -13.38 3.80 -1.51
CA VAL A 225 -12.78 5.02 -0.99
C VAL A 225 -11.49 5.25 -1.76
N VAL A 226 -11.25 6.48 -2.19
CA VAL A 226 -9.99 6.92 -2.77
C VAL A 226 -9.24 7.79 -1.77
N GLY A 227 -7.92 7.73 -1.79
CA GLY A 227 -7.07 8.72 -1.13
C GLY A 227 -6.51 9.69 -2.16
N TYR A 228 -6.31 10.96 -1.80
CA TYR A 228 -5.50 11.87 -2.61
C TYR A 228 -4.75 12.84 -1.71
N ARG A 229 -3.70 13.45 -2.26
CA ARG A 229 -2.96 14.51 -1.59
C ARG A 229 -3.60 15.87 -1.81
N VAL A 230 -3.65 16.68 -0.77
CA VAL A 230 -4.27 18.03 -0.81
C VAL A 230 -3.31 19.11 -1.30
N ASP A 231 -2.01 18.86 -1.27
CA ASP A 231 -0.96 19.78 -1.71
C ASP A 231 -0.61 19.63 -3.20
N THR A 232 -1.21 18.66 -3.89
CA THR A 232 -1.03 18.48 -5.33
C THR A 232 -2.10 19.24 -6.10
N GLY A 233 -1.69 20.16 -6.98
CA GLY A 233 -2.62 21.04 -7.72
C GLY A 233 -3.62 20.31 -8.62
N ILE A 234 -3.36 19.05 -8.99
CA ILE A 234 -4.33 18.15 -9.63
C ILE A 234 -4.39 16.90 -8.76
N PRO A 235 -5.47 16.70 -7.98
CA PRO A 235 -5.62 15.51 -7.15
C PRO A 235 -5.65 14.28 -8.03
N LYS A 236 -4.74 13.33 -7.77
CA LYS A 236 -4.74 12.04 -8.42
C LYS A 236 -5.16 10.97 -7.41
N PRO A 237 -6.42 10.51 -7.48
CA PRO A 237 -6.93 9.57 -6.50
C PRO A 237 -6.27 8.20 -6.60
N GLU A 238 -5.91 7.63 -5.46
CA GLU A 238 -5.40 6.28 -5.32
C GLU A 238 -6.47 5.37 -4.72
N LEU A 239 -6.69 4.21 -5.35
CA LEU A 239 -7.56 3.16 -4.85
C LEU A 239 -6.80 2.19 -3.91
N GLU A 240 -5.53 1.96 -4.19
CA GLU A 240 -4.60 1.36 -3.23
C GLU A 240 -4.13 2.47 -2.29
N ASN A 241 -4.85 2.65 -1.18
CA ASN A 241 -4.78 3.90 -0.41
C ASN A 241 -4.37 3.67 1.06
N GLY A 242 -4.01 2.43 1.39
CA GLY A 242 -3.56 2.01 2.72
C GLY A 242 -4.66 1.89 3.79
N LEU A 243 -5.92 2.22 3.50
CA LEU A 243 -7.01 2.07 4.47
C LEU A 243 -7.34 0.60 4.75
N ARG A 244 -7.71 0.30 5.99
CA ARG A 244 -8.28 -1.02 6.33
C ARG A 244 -9.75 -1.09 5.92
N LYS A 245 -10.23 -2.30 5.66
CA LYS A 245 -11.64 -2.56 5.28
C LYS A 245 -12.65 -1.88 6.22
N LYS A 246 -12.46 -1.96 7.54
CA LYS A 246 -13.35 -1.31 8.52
C LYS A 246 -13.41 0.21 8.39
N ASN A 247 -12.30 0.85 8.02
CA ASN A 247 -12.21 2.29 7.85
C ASN A 247 -12.84 2.72 6.51
N ILE A 248 -12.72 1.89 5.48
CA ILE A 248 -13.44 2.06 4.20
C ILE A 248 -14.96 1.99 4.46
N GLU A 249 -15.44 0.98 5.18
CA GLU A 249 -16.87 0.87 5.50
C GLU A 249 -17.37 2.05 6.33
N ALA A 250 -16.59 2.53 7.30
CA ALA A 250 -16.95 3.69 8.10
C ALA A 250 -17.08 4.97 7.28
N ALA A 251 -16.16 5.20 6.34
CA ALA A 251 -16.22 6.32 5.42
C ALA A 251 -17.47 6.27 4.52
N LEU A 252 -17.76 5.10 3.95
CA LEU A 252 -18.92 4.92 3.08
C LEU A 252 -20.24 5.05 3.87
N ALA A 253 -20.35 4.45 5.04
CA ALA A 253 -21.53 4.57 5.91
C ALA A 253 -21.77 6.00 6.39
N PHE A 254 -20.69 6.75 6.69
CA PHE A 254 -20.78 8.16 7.01
C PHE A 254 -21.35 8.96 5.85
N ALA A 255 -20.86 8.72 4.63
CA ALA A 255 -21.33 9.43 3.44
C ALA A 255 -22.80 9.12 3.11
N GLU A 256 -23.23 7.86 3.24
CA GLU A 256 -24.64 7.44 3.10
C GLU A 256 -25.58 8.22 4.01
N GLN A 257 -25.15 8.53 5.23
CA GLN A 257 -25.96 9.21 6.23
C GLN A 257 -25.95 10.73 6.07
N ASN A 258 -24.84 11.31 5.61
CA ASN A 258 -24.60 12.75 5.71
C ASN A 258 -24.55 13.47 4.35
N TRP A 259 -24.14 12.79 3.28
CA TRP A 259 -23.83 13.43 1.99
C TRP A 259 -24.73 12.95 0.86
N VAL A 260 -25.20 11.71 0.93
CA VAL A 260 -26.17 11.19 -0.03
C VAL A 260 -27.54 11.74 0.35
N LYS A 261 -28.05 12.68 -0.44
CA LYS A 261 -29.41 13.22 -0.26
C LYS A 261 -30.42 12.16 -0.74
N PRO A 262 -31.52 11.93 0.00
CA PRO A 262 -32.62 11.07 -0.43
C PRO A 262 -33.36 11.64 -1.65
#